data_AF-A0A919S8A1-F1
#
_entry.id   AF-A0A919S8A1-F1
#
_cell.length_a   1.000
_cell.length_b   1.000
_cell.length_c   1.000
_cell.angle_alpha   90.00
_cell.angle_beta   90.00
_cell.angle_gamma   90.00
#
_symmetry.space_group_name_H-M   'P 1'
#
loop_
_entity.id
_entity.type
_entity.pdbx_description
1 polymer ?
#
loop_
_entity_poly.entity_id
_entity_poly.type
_entity_poly.pdbx_seq_one_letter_code
_entity_poly.pdbx_strand_id
1 'polypeptide(L)'
;MESSAPVPPAEKPNRWSYQGAADVGGAPVGDLGYKGALLMAAAADAAAFSAVVSLIMAKHQWWEIWLIVLGLTVIALMLAHFAGRMARDDAAAHGRVRWPVVLVCGIPWLALGAAAVWVRMRNAPSTGDLLDDSASASTDMFSNALLFLVLYIASGMVAGVGEFLTRNPLRSSYRNLMKAYRKAQQKLAKTQPPFERAMFVREIHRASFEEDDEVLLNAKLDRLAFGEELKQYAQITIAAHLQDPSATDGMTEGDWRPMRRPPRLHVVRDDPEDQQTTDEKTTRAPRPDGDDRTAPDEPPGAVA
;
A
#
# COMPACT_ATOMS: atom_id res chain seq x y z
N MET A 1 29.27 14.37 20.76
CA MET A 1 29.31 15.41 19.71
C MET A 1 28.65 14.82 18.47
N GLU A 2 27.32 14.91 18.39
CA GLU A 2 26.58 14.46 17.20
C GLU A 2 26.75 15.51 16.10
N SER A 3 27.32 15.06 14.98
CA SER A 3 27.43 15.85 13.76
C SER A 3 26.03 16.08 13.21
N SER A 4 25.50 17.29 13.44
CA SER A 4 24.26 17.75 12.83
C SER A 4 24.46 17.87 11.32
N ALA A 5 24.10 16.82 10.59
CA ALA A 5 24.07 16.88 9.14
C ALA A 5 23.14 18.03 8.69
N PRO A 6 23.57 18.87 7.72
CA PRO A 6 22.76 19.98 7.24
C PRO A 6 21.46 19.44 6.63
N VAL A 7 20.33 19.94 7.15
CA VAL A 7 19.02 19.65 6.59
C VAL A 7 18.99 20.16 5.14
N PRO A 8 18.71 19.30 4.15
CA PRO A 8 18.67 19.73 2.76
C PRO A 8 17.60 20.82 2.59
N PRO A 9 17.85 21.82 1.71
CA PRO A 9 16.91 22.90 1.49
C PRO A 9 15.55 22.32 1.06
N ALA A 10 14.47 22.78 1.71
CA ALA A 10 13.12 22.34 1.41
C ALA A 10 12.84 22.52 -0.09
N GLU A 11 12.70 21.40 -0.79
CA GLU A 11 12.38 21.37 -2.21
C GLU A 11 11.06 22.12 -2.40
N LYS A 12 11.06 23.14 -3.27
CA LYS A 12 9.88 23.96 -3.51
C LYS A 12 8.73 23.01 -3.92
N PRO A 13 7.58 23.03 -3.23
CA PRO A 13 6.49 22.13 -3.55
C PRO A 13 6.10 22.39 -5.00
N ASN A 14 6.35 21.38 -5.85
CA ASN A 14 5.94 21.46 -7.24
C ASN A 14 4.43 21.63 -7.24
N ARG A 15 3.91 22.71 -7.84
CA ARG A 15 2.47 23.02 -7.85
C ARG A 15 1.63 21.94 -8.53
N TRP A 16 2.28 21.00 -9.23
CA TRP A 16 1.66 19.83 -9.83
C TRP A 16 1.81 18.54 -9.00
N SER A 17 2.46 18.61 -7.84
CA SER A 17 2.54 17.49 -6.90
C SER A 17 1.29 17.48 -6.01
N TYR A 18 0.60 16.36 -6.00
CA TYR A 18 -0.63 16.08 -5.25
C TYR A 18 -0.39 15.94 -3.73
N GLN A 19 0.52 16.73 -3.16
CA GLN A 19 0.92 16.61 -1.75
C GLN A 19 -0.04 17.31 -0.78
N GLY A 20 -1.01 18.08 -1.29
CA GLY A 20 -2.03 18.71 -0.47
C GLY A 20 -2.99 17.69 0.13
N ALA A 21 -2.98 17.52 1.46
CA ALA A 21 -3.93 16.65 2.17
C ALA A 21 -5.41 16.99 1.90
N ALA A 22 -5.69 18.25 1.52
CA ALA A 22 -7.02 18.72 1.12
C ALA A 22 -7.54 18.04 -0.15
N ASP A 23 -6.66 17.65 -1.09
CA ASP A 23 -7.03 17.03 -2.37
C ASP A 23 -7.50 15.57 -2.23
N VAL A 24 -7.35 14.98 -1.04
CA VAL A 24 -7.69 13.57 -0.77
C VAL A 24 -9.07 13.42 -0.12
N GLY A 25 -9.58 14.49 0.50
CA GLY A 25 -10.66 14.43 1.49
C GLY A 25 -12.10 14.62 1.00
N GLY A 26 -12.35 15.20 -0.17
CA GLY A 26 -13.71 15.56 -0.62
C GLY A 26 -14.16 14.87 -1.90
N ALA A 27 -15.46 14.61 -2.04
CA ALA A 27 -16.09 14.55 -3.37
C ALA A 27 -16.27 16.02 -3.80
N PRO A 28 -15.48 16.54 -4.74
CA PRO A 28 -15.58 17.94 -5.09
C PRO A 28 -16.96 18.18 -5.70
N VAL A 29 -17.64 19.27 -5.32
CA VAL A 29 -18.87 19.75 -5.97
C VAL A 29 -18.71 19.81 -7.51
N GLY A 30 -17.47 19.96 -7.99
CA GLY A 30 -17.09 19.85 -9.39
C GLY A 30 -17.38 18.49 -10.06
N ASP A 31 -17.45 17.38 -9.33
CA ASP A 31 -17.82 16.07 -9.91
C ASP A 31 -19.28 16.04 -10.36
N LEU A 32 -20.19 16.68 -9.60
CA LEU A 32 -21.59 16.78 -9.97
C LEU A 32 -21.79 17.69 -11.18
N GLY A 33 -21.07 18.83 -11.19
CA GLY A 33 -21.04 19.75 -12.34
C GLY A 33 -20.48 19.08 -13.60
N TYR A 34 -19.42 18.29 -13.47
CA TYR A 34 -18.83 17.52 -14.57
C TYR A 34 -19.82 16.50 -15.13
N LYS A 35 -20.49 15.72 -14.27
CA LYS A 35 -21.52 14.75 -14.71
C LYS A 35 -22.68 15.42 -15.44
N GLY A 36 -23.12 16.58 -14.94
CA GLY A 36 -24.14 17.40 -15.61
C GLY A 36 -23.67 17.86 -16.99
N ALA A 37 -22.45 18.40 -17.10
CA ALA A 37 -21.87 18.83 -18.37
C ALA A 37 -21.72 17.66 -19.35
N LEU A 38 -21.31 16.49 -18.87
CA LEU A 38 -21.16 15.28 -19.68
C LEU A 38 -22.50 14.75 -20.20
N LEU A 39 -23.57 14.84 -19.40
CA LEU A 39 -24.92 14.48 -19.82
C LEU A 39 -25.42 15.44 -20.91
N MET A 40 -25.20 16.75 -20.75
CA MET A 40 -25.56 17.73 -21.79
C MET A 40 -24.75 17.52 -23.08
N ALA A 41 -23.45 17.24 -22.98
CA ALA A 41 -22.61 16.91 -24.13
C ALA A 41 -23.11 15.65 -24.86
N ALA A 42 -23.46 14.60 -24.12
CA ALA A 42 -24.01 13.37 -24.69
C ALA A 42 -25.34 13.61 -25.42
N ALA A 43 -26.22 14.45 -24.87
CA ALA A 43 -27.47 14.82 -25.51
C ALA A 43 -27.25 15.61 -26.81
N ALA A 44 -26.28 16.54 -26.81
CA ALA A 44 -25.92 17.31 -27.99
C ALA A 44 -25.31 16.42 -29.10
N ASP A 45 -24.42 15.49 -28.73
CA ASP A 45 -23.84 14.52 -29.67
C ASP A 45 -24.92 13.57 -30.25
N ALA A 46 -25.84 13.08 -29.41
CA ALA A 46 -26.94 12.22 -29.86
C ALA A 46 -27.84 12.96 -30.87
N ALA A 47 -28.20 14.21 -30.58
CA ALA A 47 -28.95 15.05 -31.51
C ALA A 47 -28.18 15.24 -32.84
N ALA A 48 -26.88 15.51 -32.77
CA ALA A 48 -26.05 15.69 -33.94
C ALA A 48 -25.94 14.44 -34.81
N PHE A 49 -25.67 13.29 -34.20
CA PHE A 49 -25.60 12.02 -34.93
C PHE A 49 -26.96 11.61 -35.49
N SER A 50 -28.07 11.89 -34.80
CA SER A 50 -29.41 11.60 -35.32
C SER A 50 -29.66 12.28 -36.68
N ALA A 51 -29.21 13.52 -36.84
CA ALA A 51 -29.34 14.26 -38.09
C ALA A 51 -28.49 13.68 -39.23
N VAL A 52 -27.36 13.04 -38.91
CA VAL A 52 -26.49 12.40 -39.90
C VAL A 52 -26.99 10.99 -40.25
N VAL A 53 -27.38 10.19 -39.25
CA VAL A 53 -27.83 8.80 -39.45
C VAL A 53 -29.18 8.77 -40.17
N SER A 54 -30.13 9.65 -39.82
CA SER A 54 -31.43 9.75 -40.52
C SER A 54 -31.28 10.03 -42.03
N LEU A 55 -30.23 10.74 -42.41
CA LEU A 55 -29.91 11.06 -43.80
C LEU A 55 -29.39 9.85 -44.58
N ILE A 56 -28.58 9.00 -43.93
CA ILE A 56 -28.04 7.77 -44.52
C ILE A 56 -29.11 6.68 -44.57
N MET A 57 -29.93 6.59 -43.52
CA MET A 57 -30.84 5.46 -43.27
C MET A 57 -32.31 5.87 -43.40
N ALA A 58 -32.65 6.64 -44.44
CA ALA A 58 -34.01 7.17 -44.65
C ALA A 58 -35.12 6.10 -44.73
N LYS A 59 -34.77 4.83 -45.02
CA LYS A 59 -35.72 3.70 -45.13
C LYS A 59 -35.82 2.82 -43.88
N HIS A 60 -35.01 3.08 -42.86
CA HIS A 60 -34.97 2.24 -41.66
C HIS A 60 -36.00 2.67 -40.61
N GLN A 61 -36.33 1.74 -39.72
CA GLN A 61 -37.24 2.02 -38.61
C GLN A 61 -36.58 2.99 -37.62
N TRP A 62 -37.40 3.87 -37.04
CA TRP A 62 -36.91 4.95 -36.17
C TRP A 62 -36.08 4.46 -34.97
N TRP A 63 -36.40 3.28 -34.42
CA TRP A 63 -35.67 2.71 -33.28
C TRP A 63 -34.26 2.22 -33.65
N GLU A 64 -34.05 1.73 -34.87
CA GLU A 64 -32.73 1.29 -35.35
C GLU A 64 -31.76 2.47 -35.44
N ILE A 65 -32.26 3.62 -35.92
CA ILE A 65 -31.52 4.89 -35.98
C ILE A 65 -31.07 5.28 -34.57
N TRP A 66 -31.97 5.26 -33.58
CA TRP A 66 -31.62 5.64 -32.20
C TRP A 66 -30.62 4.69 -31.54
N LEU A 67 -30.69 3.39 -31.81
CA LEU A 67 -29.70 2.43 -31.30
C LEU A 67 -28.30 2.72 -31.85
N ILE A 68 -28.20 3.00 -33.15
CA ILE A 68 -26.92 3.33 -33.80
C ILE A 68 -26.37 4.66 -33.26
N VAL A 69 -27.23 5.67 -33.16
CA VAL A 69 -26.86 6.99 -32.61
C VAL A 69 -26.34 6.86 -31.19
N LEU A 70 -27.06 6.16 -30.32
CA LEU A 70 -26.67 5.99 -28.93
C LEU A 70 -25.36 5.20 -28.80
N GLY A 71 -25.19 4.14 -29.61
CA GLY A 71 -23.93 3.38 -29.67
C GLY A 71 -22.74 4.26 -30.10
N LEU A 72 -22.92 5.07 -31.15
CA LEU A 72 -21.89 6.01 -31.62
C LEU A 72 -21.53 7.06 -30.57
N THR A 73 -22.53 7.66 -29.92
CA THR A 73 -22.31 8.64 -28.84
C THR A 73 -21.52 8.02 -27.70
N VAL A 74 -21.89 6.82 -27.24
CA VAL A 74 -21.18 6.13 -26.16
C VAL A 74 -19.73 5.83 -26.53
N ILE A 75 -19.49 5.33 -27.75
CA ILE A 75 -18.14 5.02 -28.24
C ILE A 75 -17.29 6.29 -28.35
N ALA A 76 -17.84 7.37 -28.93
CA ALA A 76 -17.14 8.64 -29.08
C ALA A 76 -16.75 9.24 -27.72
N LEU A 77 -17.67 9.26 -26.75
CA LEU A 77 -17.40 9.74 -25.40
C LEU A 77 -16.40 8.84 -24.66
N MET A 78 -16.50 7.51 -24.80
CA MET A 78 -15.52 6.60 -24.20
C MET A 78 -14.12 6.85 -24.75
N LEU A 79 -13.96 7.00 -26.07
CA LEU A 79 -12.66 7.27 -26.69
C LEU A 79 -12.06 8.59 -26.18
N ALA A 80 -12.85 9.66 -26.15
CA ALA A 80 -12.41 10.96 -25.62
C ALA A 80 -12.04 10.88 -24.12
N HIS A 81 -12.86 10.18 -23.33
CA HIS A 81 -12.62 9.94 -21.91
C HIS A 81 -11.32 9.16 -21.67
N PHE A 82 -11.09 8.06 -22.41
CA PHE A 82 -9.87 7.27 -22.31
C PHE A 82 -8.64 8.07 -22.76
N ALA A 83 -8.75 8.86 -23.83
CA ALA A 83 -7.67 9.73 -24.28
C ALA A 83 -7.27 10.76 -23.19
N GLY A 84 -8.25 11.42 -22.57
CA GLY A 84 -8.02 12.35 -21.46
C GLY A 84 -7.40 11.67 -20.24
N ARG A 85 -7.89 10.48 -19.88
CA ARG A 85 -7.35 9.62 -18.83
C ARG A 85 -5.88 9.27 -19.06
N MET A 86 -5.53 8.80 -20.25
CA MET A 86 -4.16 8.40 -20.58
C MET A 86 -3.22 9.60 -20.66
N ALA A 87 -3.68 10.73 -21.22
CA ALA A 87 -2.92 11.98 -21.23
C ALA A 87 -2.61 12.47 -19.81
N ARG A 88 -3.56 12.28 -18.87
CA ARG A 88 -3.34 12.64 -17.46
C ARG A 88 -2.32 11.74 -16.77
N ASP A 89 -2.41 10.43 -17.03
CA ASP A 89 -1.50 9.44 -16.44
C ASP A 89 -0.06 9.66 -16.95
N ASP A 90 0.13 10.01 -18.23
CA ASP A 90 1.43 10.40 -18.83
C ASP A 90 1.96 11.73 -18.25
N ALA A 91 1.12 12.77 -18.18
CA ALA A 91 1.49 14.06 -17.60
C ALA A 91 1.85 13.97 -16.10
N ALA A 92 1.29 13.01 -15.37
CA ALA A 92 1.62 12.73 -13.98
C ALA A 92 2.87 11.84 -13.80
N ALA A 93 3.52 11.43 -14.90
CA ALA A 93 4.60 10.44 -14.93
C ALA A 93 4.25 9.15 -14.16
N HIS A 94 2.95 8.81 -14.08
CA HIS A 94 2.43 7.72 -13.27
C HIS A 94 2.18 6.49 -14.16
N GLY A 95 3.24 5.71 -14.35
CA GLY A 95 3.24 4.51 -15.20
C GLY A 95 3.89 4.75 -16.57
N ARG A 96 4.37 3.68 -17.20
CA ARG A 96 4.93 3.70 -18.56
C ARG A 96 3.83 3.73 -19.62
N VAL A 97 2.85 4.62 -19.49
CA VAL A 97 1.90 4.84 -20.59
C VAL A 97 2.67 5.56 -21.68
N ARG A 98 2.97 4.86 -22.77
CA ARG A 98 3.71 5.45 -23.89
C ARG A 98 2.72 6.31 -24.69
N TRP A 99 3.11 7.53 -25.05
CA TRP A 99 2.40 8.43 -25.97
C TRP A 99 1.66 7.75 -27.16
N PRO A 100 2.19 6.70 -27.84
CA PRO A 100 1.43 5.97 -28.87
C PRO A 100 0.07 5.42 -28.41
N VAL A 101 -0.12 5.07 -27.13
CA VAL A 101 -1.42 4.56 -26.65
C VAL A 101 -2.47 5.67 -26.64
N VAL A 102 -2.07 6.91 -26.29
CA VAL A 102 -2.97 8.08 -26.38
C VAL A 102 -3.40 8.31 -27.83
N LEU A 103 -2.46 8.15 -28.79
CA LEU A 103 -2.78 8.26 -30.21
C LEU A 103 -3.74 7.17 -30.70
N VAL A 104 -3.60 5.94 -30.20
CA VAL A 104 -4.51 4.83 -30.56
C VAL A 104 -5.96 5.12 -30.18
N CYS A 105 -6.22 5.89 -29.12
CA CYS A 105 -7.57 6.35 -28.78
C CYS A 105 -7.95 7.66 -29.51
N GLY A 106 -7.02 8.61 -29.64
CA GLY A 106 -7.28 9.91 -30.25
C GLY A 106 -7.55 9.85 -31.77
N ILE A 107 -6.83 8.97 -32.50
CA ILE A 107 -6.96 8.86 -33.95
C ILE A 107 -8.35 8.34 -34.37
N PRO A 108 -8.88 7.22 -33.83
CA PRO A 108 -10.23 6.78 -34.14
C PRO A 108 -11.30 7.80 -33.76
N TRP A 109 -11.12 8.52 -32.65
CA TRP A 109 -12.03 9.59 -32.24
C TRP A 109 -12.05 10.75 -33.26
N LEU A 110 -10.88 11.22 -33.71
CA LEU A 110 -10.81 12.24 -34.76
C LEU A 110 -11.37 11.73 -36.09
N ALA A 111 -11.10 10.48 -36.44
CA ALA A 111 -11.60 9.86 -37.67
C ALA A 111 -13.14 9.79 -37.69
N LEU A 112 -13.78 9.51 -36.55
CA LEU A 112 -15.23 9.44 -36.42
C LEU A 112 -15.88 10.81 -36.62
N GLY A 113 -15.32 11.87 -36.01
CA GLY A 113 -15.76 13.25 -36.24
C GLY A 113 -15.57 13.70 -37.68
N ALA A 114 -14.40 13.41 -38.26
CA ALA A 114 -14.10 13.72 -39.66
C ALA A 114 -15.05 13.00 -40.62
N ALA A 115 -15.38 11.73 -40.36
CA ALA A 115 -16.33 10.96 -41.15
C ALA A 115 -17.75 11.55 -41.07
N ALA A 116 -18.21 11.97 -39.88
CA ALA A 116 -19.52 12.61 -39.72
C ALA A 116 -19.63 13.92 -40.51
N VAL A 117 -18.59 14.77 -40.45
CA VAL A 117 -18.51 16.01 -41.24
C VAL A 117 -18.50 15.71 -42.73
N TRP A 118 -17.69 14.73 -43.16
CA TRP A 118 -17.60 14.33 -44.56
C TRP A 118 -18.95 13.84 -45.11
N VAL A 119 -19.63 12.95 -44.39
CA VAL A 119 -20.96 12.45 -44.76
C VAL A 119 -21.95 13.61 -44.86
N ARG A 120 -21.90 14.55 -43.91
CA ARG A 120 -22.79 15.71 -43.91
C ARG A 120 -22.53 16.65 -45.08
N MET A 121 -21.27 16.86 -45.46
CA MET A 121 -20.92 17.64 -46.65
C MET A 121 -21.41 16.98 -47.95
N ARG A 122 -21.42 15.64 -48.02
CA ARG A 122 -21.84 14.89 -49.21
C ARG A 122 -23.35 14.79 -49.39
N ASN A 123 -24.09 14.75 -48.30
CA ASN A 123 -25.50 14.40 -48.31
C ASN A 123 -26.43 15.58 -47.98
N ALA A 124 -25.92 16.82 -47.91
CA ALA A 124 -26.75 17.95 -47.49
C ALA A 124 -28.03 18.02 -48.34
N PRO A 125 -29.20 18.08 -47.69
CA PRO A 125 -30.46 18.11 -48.42
C PRO A 125 -30.46 19.35 -49.30
N SER A 126 -30.65 19.15 -50.60
CA SER A 126 -31.03 20.19 -51.55
C SER A 126 -32.40 20.72 -51.11
N THR A 127 -32.36 21.66 -50.16
CA THR A 127 -33.55 22.23 -49.54
C THR A 127 -34.23 23.08 -50.60
N GLY A 128 -35.26 22.52 -51.23
CA GLY A 128 -36.33 23.23 -51.91
C GLY A 128 -35.90 24.28 -52.95
N ASP A 129 -35.71 23.80 -54.17
CA ASP A 129 -35.81 24.51 -55.45
C ASP A 129 -37.04 25.44 -55.54
N LEU A 130 -36.97 26.68 -55.03
CA LEU A 130 -37.97 27.70 -55.37
C LEU A 130 -37.47 29.13 -55.57
N LEU A 131 -36.28 29.56 -55.13
CA LEU A 131 -35.68 30.84 -55.54
C LEU A 131 -34.16 30.73 -55.64
N ASP A 132 -33.68 30.88 -56.87
CA ASP A 132 -32.31 30.74 -57.36
C ASP A 132 -31.31 31.71 -56.70
N ASP A 133 -30.64 31.25 -55.64
CA ASP A 133 -29.38 31.82 -55.17
C ASP A 133 -28.39 30.69 -54.84
N SER A 134 -27.86 30.08 -55.90
CA SER A 134 -26.95 28.93 -55.83
C SER A 134 -25.64 29.22 -55.05
N ALA A 135 -25.29 30.50 -54.86
CA ALA A 135 -24.09 30.90 -54.12
C ALA A 135 -24.26 30.82 -52.59
N SER A 136 -25.43 31.17 -52.05
CA SER A 136 -25.71 31.13 -50.61
C SER A 136 -25.85 29.69 -50.07
N ALA A 137 -26.42 28.78 -50.86
CA ALA A 137 -26.58 27.37 -50.48
C ALA A 137 -25.26 26.66 -50.14
N SER A 138 -24.18 26.94 -50.89
CA SER A 138 -22.85 26.36 -50.62
C SER A 138 -22.24 26.83 -49.30
N THR A 139 -22.50 28.08 -48.94
CA THR A 139 -21.99 28.71 -47.71
C THR A 139 -22.72 28.15 -46.49
N ASP A 140 -24.03 27.90 -46.61
CA ASP A 140 -24.85 27.33 -45.54
C ASP A 140 -24.52 25.86 -45.25
N MET A 141 -24.18 25.07 -46.27
CA MET A 141 -23.72 23.69 -46.11
C MET A 141 -22.43 23.61 -45.32
N PHE A 142 -21.44 24.43 -45.69
CA PHE A 142 -20.16 24.49 -45.00
C PHE A 142 -20.30 25.01 -43.57
N SER A 143 -21.09 26.08 -43.38
CA SER A 143 -21.37 26.66 -42.06
C SER A 143 -21.98 25.63 -41.10
N ASN A 144 -23.00 24.89 -41.57
CA ASN A 144 -23.62 23.85 -40.77
C ASN A 144 -22.64 22.72 -40.44
N ALA A 145 -21.87 22.23 -41.42
CA ALA A 145 -20.87 21.18 -41.19
C ALA A 145 -19.80 21.61 -40.18
N LEU A 146 -19.38 22.88 -40.24
CA LEU A 146 -18.43 23.47 -39.30
C LEU A 146 -19.01 23.59 -37.88
N LEU A 147 -20.27 23.98 -37.73
CA LEU A 147 -20.96 23.98 -36.43
C LEU A 147 -21.01 22.58 -35.82
N PHE A 148 -21.26 21.54 -36.62
CA PHE A 148 -21.21 20.15 -36.15
C PHE A 148 -19.81 19.74 -35.70
N LEU A 149 -18.77 20.13 -36.45
CA LEU A 149 -17.38 19.85 -36.08
C LEU A 149 -17.01 20.53 -34.75
N VAL A 150 -17.37 21.81 -34.59
CA VAL A 150 -17.10 22.57 -33.36
C VAL A 150 -17.82 21.93 -32.17
N LEU A 151 -19.09 21.53 -32.35
CA LEU A 151 -19.85 20.85 -31.30
C LEU A 151 -19.22 19.51 -30.89
N TYR A 152 -18.81 18.70 -31.86
CA TYR A 152 -18.14 17.41 -31.62
C TYR A 152 -16.78 17.57 -30.90
N ILE A 153 -16.00 18.58 -31.29
CA ILE A 153 -14.74 18.88 -30.60
C ILE A 153 -15.02 19.35 -29.18
N ALA A 154 -16.01 20.22 -28.98
CA ALA A 154 -16.37 20.73 -27.67
C ALA A 154 -16.85 19.62 -26.72
N SER A 155 -17.71 18.70 -27.17
CA SER A 155 -18.17 17.57 -26.36
C SER A 155 -17.03 16.62 -25.99
N GLY A 156 -16.16 16.29 -26.94
CA GLY A 156 -14.96 15.49 -26.68
C GLY A 156 -13.97 16.17 -25.73
N MET A 157 -13.77 17.49 -25.86
CA MET A 157 -12.94 18.26 -24.94
C MET A 157 -13.51 18.28 -23.53
N VAL A 158 -14.82 18.48 -23.36
CA VAL A 158 -15.47 18.43 -22.03
C VAL A 158 -15.28 17.05 -21.39
N ALA A 159 -15.48 15.97 -22.16
CA ALA A 159 -15.28 14.61 -21.68
C ALA A 159 -13.81 14.35 -21.28
N GLY A 160 -12.86 14.68 -22.15
CA GLY A 160 -11.44 14.42 -21.97
C GLY A 160 -10.79 15.31 -20.90
N VAL A 161 -11.03 16.63 -20.95
CA VAL A 161 -10.50 17.60 -19.97
C VAL A 161 -11.15 17.40 -18.61
N GLY A 162 -12.45 17.11 -18.56
CA GLY A 162 -13.12 16.86 -17.30
C GLY A 162 -12.55 15.63 -16.57
N GLU A 163 -12.29 14.53 -17.28
CA GLU A 163 -11.57 13.38 -16.70
C GLU A 163 -10.13 13.75 -16.33
N PHE A 164 -9.42 14.49 -17.19
CA PHE A 164 -8.05 14.92 -16.90
C PHE A 164 -7.94 15.72 -15.60
N LEU A 165 -8.90 16.61 -15.33
CA LEU A 165 -8.91 17.45 -14.13
C LEU A 165 -9.43 16.72 -12.89
N THR A 166 -10.45 15.86 -13.03
CA THR A 166 -11.07 15.18 -11.89
C THR A 166 -10.29 13.94 -11.43
N ARG A 167 -9.49 13.35 -12.32
CA ARG A 167 -8.71 12.16 -12.02
C ARG A 167 -7.46 12.48 -11.21
N ASN A 168 -7.46 12.03 -9.95
CA ASN A 168 -6.26 11.96 -9.11
C ASN A 168 -5.81 10.49 -9.00
N PRO A 169 -4.76 10.04 -9.74
CA PRO A 169 -4.29 8.66 -9.69
C PRO A 169 -3.81 8.25 -8.30
N LEU A 170 -3.28 9.20 -7.51
CA LEU A 170 -2.76 8.94 -6.17
C LEU A 170 -3.85 8.62 -5.16
N ARG A 171 -5.11 9.00 -5.41
CA ARG A 171 -6.20 8.71 -4.47
C ARG A 171 -6.39 7.21 -4.29
N SER A 172 -6.25 6.44 -5.37
CA SER A 172 -6.40 4.98 -5.33
C SER A 172 -5.22 4.30 -4.61
N SER A 173 -3.98 4.69 -4.93
CA SER A 173 -2.77 4.17 -4.30
C SER A 173 -2.73 4.55 -2.81
N TYR A 174 -3.08 5.78 -2.46
CA TYR A 174 -3.19 6.23 -1.07
C TYR A 174 -4.23 5.42 -0.28
N ARG A 175 -5.41 5.14 -0.85
CA ARG A 175 -6.40 4.27 -0.20
C ARG A 175 -5.87 2.86 0.04
N ASN A 176 -5.13 2.31 -0.92
CA ASN A 176 -4.52 0.99 -0.79
C ASN A 176 -3.39 0.99 0.26
N LEU A 177 -2.54 2.02 0.27
CA LEU A 177 -1.49 2.23 1.27
C LEU A 177 -2.09 2.39 2.67
N MET A 178 -3.17 3.18 2.82
CA MET A 178 -3.85 3.35 4.10
C MET A 178 -4.47 2.04 4.61
N LYS A 179 -5.04 1.22 3.71
CA LYS A 179 -5.51 -0.13 4.06
C LYS A 179 -4.35 -1.04 4.49
N ALA A 180 -3.23 -1.01 3.77
CA ALA A 180 -2.05 -1.79 4.10
C ALA A 180 -1.44 -1.36 5.45
N TYR A 181 -1.35 -0.06 5.69
CA TYR A 181 -0.89 0.53 6.94
C TYR A 181 -1.78 0.13 8.12
N ARG A 182 -3.11 0.23 7.98
CA ARG A 182 -4.04 -0.24 9.02
C ARG A 182 -3.88 -1.73 9.30
N LYS A 183 -3.70 -2.56 8.26
CA LYS A 183 -3.42 -4.01 8.44
C LYS A 183 -2.09 -4.23 9.18
N ALA A 184 -1.05 -3.47 8.86
CA ALA A 184 0.24 -3.55 9.55
C ALA A 184 0.12 -3.12 11.02
N GLN A 185 -0.58 -2.02 11.30
CA GLN A 185 -0.86 -1.57 12.67
C GLN A 185 -1.68 -2.61 13.45
N GLN A 186 -2.69 -3.22 12.84
CA GLN A 186 -3.46 -4.30 13.47
C GLN A 186 -2.59 -5.53 13.76
N LYS A 187 -1.66 -5.88 12.88
CA LYS A 187 -0.70 -6.96 13.13
C LYS A 187 0.22 -6.63 14.30
N LEU A 188 0.77 -5.41 14.32
CA LEU A 188 1.64 -4.92 15.39
C LEU A 188 0.92 -4.92 16.75
N ALA A 189 -0.31 -4.41 16.79
CA ALA A 189 -1.15 -4.40 17.99
C ALA A 189 -1.47 -5.82 18.51
N LYS A 190 -1.56 -6.83 17.63
CA LYS A 190 -1.75 -8.23 18.02
C LYS A 190 -0.47 -8.87 18.58
N THR A 191 0.70 -8.49 18.06
CA THR A 191 1.99 -9.07 18.48
C THR A 191 2.60 -8.39 19.69
N GLN A 192 2.17 -7.17 20.02
CA GLN A 192 2.73 -6.40 21.13
C GLN A 192 2.45 -7.02 22.53
N PRO A 193 1.23 -7.44 22.89
CA PRO A 193 0.97 -8.02 24.21
C PRO A 193 1.77 -9.30 24.54
N PRO A 194 1.91 -10.30 23.65
CA PRO A 194 2.73 -11.48 23.97
C PRO A 194 4.22 -11.15 24.07
N PHE A 195 4.71 -10.16 23.30
CA PHE A 195 6.08 -9.68 23.41
C PHE A 195 6.34 -9.01 24.77
N GLU A 196 5.44 -8.13 25.20
CA GLU A 196 5.52 -7.48 26.51
C GLU A 196 5.46 -8.51 27.66
N ARG A 197 4.61 -9.54 27.54
CA ARG A 197 4.56 -10.65 28.50
C ARG A 197 5.87 -11.44 28.55
N ALA A 198 6.45 -11.76 27.40
CA ALA A 198 7.71 -12.49 27.35
C ALA A 198 8.86 -11.68 27.96
N MET A 199 8.90 -10.37 27.72
CA MET A 199 9.87 -9.46 28.34
C MET A 199 9.69 -9.42 29.87
N PHE A 200 8.46 -9.36 30.35
CA PHE A 200 8.17 -9.35 31.79
C PHE A 200 8.56 -10.68 32.48
N VAL A 201 8.25 -11.82 31.85
CA VAL A 201 8.64 -13.14 32.36
C VAL A 201 10.17 -13.29 32.43
N ARG A 202 10.88 -12.78 31.42
CA ARG A 202 12.35 -12.75 31.43
C ARG A 202 12.89 -11.92 32.61
N GLU A 203 12.30 -10.77 32.89
CA GLU A 203 12.73 -9.93 34.01
C GLU A 203 12.50 -10.61 35.36
N ILE A 204 11.37 -11.30 35.53
CA ILE A 204 11.09 -12.11 36.73
C ILE A 204 12.14 -13.21 36.91
N HIS A 205 12.44 -13.97 35.85
CA HIS A 205 13.44 -15.03 35.94
C HIS A 205 14.83 -14.51 36.28
N ARG A 206 15.19 -13.34 35.73
CA ARG A 206 16.45 -12.69 36.08
C ARG A 206 16.50 -12.33 37.57
N ALA A 207 15.45 -11.68 38.08
CA ALA A 207 15.36 -11.35 39.50
C ALA A 207 15.41 -12.60 40.39
N SER A 208 14.73 -13.69 40.02
CA SER A 208 14.78 -14.94 40.79
C SER A 208 16.17 -15.57 40.82
N PHE A 209 16.92 -15.51 39.71
CA PHE A 209 18.30 -16.03 39.70
C PHE A 209 19.22 -15.20 40.60
N GLU A 210 19.05 -13.88 40.61
CA GLU A 210 19.81 -12.99 41.50
C GLU A 210 19.49 -13.30 42.98
N GLU A 211 18.23 -13.52 43.34
CA GLU A 211 17.82 -13.95 44.69
C GLU A 211 18.38 -15.34 45.06
N ASP A 212 18.32 -16.32 44.15
CA ASP A 212 18.83 -17.69 44.38
C ASP A 212 20.35 -17.69 44.62
N ASP A 213 21.10 -16.84 43.91
CA ASP A 213 22.54 -16.67 44.10
C ASP A 213 22.86 -16.10 45.49
N GLU A 214 22.08 -15.13 45.96
CA GLU A 214 22.20 -14.57 47.32
C GLU A 214 21.86 -15.62 48.39
N VAL A 215 20.78 -16.38 48.21
CA VAL A 215 20.38 -17.46 49.12
C VAL A 215 21.47 -18.54 49.18
N LEU A 216 22.04 -18.92 48.04
CA LEU A 216 23.13 -19.90 47.97
C LEU A 216 24.39 -19.39 48.68
N LEU A 217 24.72 -18.10 48.50
CA LEU A 217 25.85 -17.47 49.18
C LEU A 217 25.65 -17.45 50.70
N ASN A 218 24.46 -17.05 51.17
CA ASN A 218 24.12 -17.06 52.59
C ASN A 218 24.15 -18.46 53.18
N ALA A 219 23.57 -19.46 52.50
CA ALA A 219 23.62 -20.85 52.97
C ALA A 219 25.05 -21.42 53.05
N LYS A 220 25.96 -20.97 52.17
CA LYS A 220 27.39 -21.32 52.27
C LYS A 220 28.04 -20.67 53.49
N LEU A 221 27.72 -19.42 53.79
CA LEU A 221 28.22 -18.72 54.97
C LEU A 221 27.72 -19.38 56.26
N ASP A 222 26.44 -19.73 56.33
CA ASP A 222 25.83 -20.39 57.49
C ASP A 222 26.48 -21.76 57.77
N ARG A 223 26.73 -22.56 56.72
CA ARG A 223 27.44 -23.84 56.86
C ARG A 223 28.86 -23.67 57.37
N LEU A 224 29.54 -22.59 56.96
CA LEU A 224 30.88 -22.27 57.45
C LEU A 224 30.84 -21.86 58.92
N ALA A 225 29.91 -21.00 59.31
CA ALA A 225 29.70 -20.58 60.70
C ALA A 225 29.37 -21.77 61.61
N PHE A 226 28.45 -22.65 61.20
CA PHE A 226 28.11 -23.85 61.95
C PHE A 226 29.30 -24.82 62.08
N GLY A 227 30.11 -24.95 61.02
CA GLY A 227 31.35 -25.72 61.07
C GLY A 227 32.37 -25.14 62.07
N GLU A 228 32.43 -23.82 62.22
CA GLU A 228 33.26 -23.15 63.22
C GLU A 228 32.74 -23.39 64.64
N GLU A 229 31.42 -23.28 64.85
CA GLU A 229 30.80 -23.58 66.14
C GLU A 229 31.06 -25.03 66.59
N LEU A 230 30.91 -26.01 65.68
CA LEU A 230 31.20 -27.42 65.98
C LEU A 230 32.68 -27.65 66.34
N LYS A 231 33.61 -26.97 65.67
CA LYS A 231 35.04 -27.05 65.99
C LYS A 231 35.32 -26.48 67.39
N GLN A 232 34.76 -25.32 67.70
CA GLN A 232 34.90 -24.71 69.03
C GLN A 232 34.32 -25.63 70.11
N TYR A 233 33.14 -26.21 69.87
CA TYR A 233 32.52 -27.16 70.79
C TYR A 233 33.36 -28.43 71.00
N ALA A 234 33.92 -29.00 69.92
CA ALA A 234 34.80 -30.16 70.00
C ALA A 234 36.09 -29.85 70.77
N GLN A 235 36.71 -28.70 70.53
CA GLN A 235 37.90 -28.25 71.26
C GLN A 235 37.61 -28.12 72.76
N ILE A 236 36.51 -27.46 73.14
CA ILE A 236 36.08 -27.34 74.55
C ILE A 236 35.89 -28.73 75.18
N THR A 237 35.27 -29.66 74.45
CA THR A 237 35.02 -31.03 74.94
C THR A 237 36.32 -31.82 75.13
N ILE A 238 37.28 -31.69 74.23
CA ILE A 238 38.60 -32.34 74.32
C ILE A 238 39.40 -31.77 75.50
N ALA A 239 39.45 -30.43 75.64
CA ALA A 239 40.12 -29.77 76.75
C ALA A 239 39.53 -30.20 78.10
N ALA A 240 38.20 -30.27 78.19
CA ALA A 240 37.51 -30.76 79.38
C ALA A 240 37.83 -32.23 79.70
N HIS A 241 37.93 -33.10 78.68
CA HIS A 241 38.26 -34.51 78.86
C HIS A 241 39.71 -34.73 79.32
N LEU A 242 40.66 -33.93 78.80
CA LEU A 242 42.08 -34.03 79.16
C LEU A 242 42.43 -33.32 80.47
N GLN A 243 41.52 -32.53 81.04
CA GLN A 243 41.76 -31.65 82.19
C GLN A 243 42.93 -30.68 82.00
N ASP A 244 43.31 -30.43 80.76
CA ASP A 244 44.39 -29.52 80.38
C ASP A 244 43.89 -28.52 79.34
N PRO A 245 43.66 -27.25 79.73
CA PRO A 245 43.20 -26.21 78.80
C PRO A 245 44.25 -25.86 77.74
N SER A 246 45.54 -26.16 77.99
CA SER A 246 46.63 -25.90 77.04
C SER A 246 46.79 -26.97 75.97
N ALA A 247 46.21 -28.17 76.18
CA ALA A 247 46.23 -29.25 75.20
C ALA A 247 45.47 -28.92 73.90
N THR A 248 44.60 -27.91 73.93
CA THR A 248 43.95 -27.32 72.76
C THR A 248 44.40 -25.87 72.59
N ASP A 249 45.68 -25.66 72.25
CA ASP A 249 46.27 -24.35 71.90
C ASP A 249 45.49 -23.58 70.79
N GLY A 250 44.55 -24.27 70.13
CA GLY A 250 43.58 -23.70 69.21
C GLY A 250 42.50 -22.77 69.80
N MET A 251 42.52 -22.44 71.10
CA MET A 251 41.59 -21.43 71.66
C MET A 251 42.06 -19.98 71.43
N THR A 252 43.35 -19.74 71.22
CA THR A 252 43.91 -18.38 71.06
C THR A 252 44.45 -18.10 69.66
N GLU A 253 44.81 -19.13 68.90
CA GLU A 253 45.24 -18.97 67.51
C GLU A 253 44.06 -19.15 66.54
N GLY A 254 44.02 -18.29 65.50
CA GLY A 254 43.03 -18.44 64.44
C GLY A 254 43.17 -19.79 63.74
N ASP A 255 42.06 -20.52 63.59
CA ASP A 255 42.01 -21.83 62.95
C ASP A 255 42.72 -21.81 61.58
N TRP A 256 43.85 -22.50 61.49
CA TRP A 256 44.54 -22.80 60.23
C TRP A 256 43.69 -23.82 59.48
N ARG A 257 42.59 -23.35 58.88
CA ARG A 257 41.73 -24.19 58.04
C ARG A 257 42.63 -24.99 57.09
N PRO A 258 42.48 -26.33 56.97
CA PRO A 258 43.21 -27.08 55.96
C PRO A 258 42.99 -26.37 54.66
N MET A 259 44.09 -25.94 54.04
CA MET A 259 44.14 -24.92 52.99
C MET A 259 42.84 -24.94 52.19
N ARG A 260 42.19 -23.78 52.08
CA ARG A 260 41.47 -23.47 50.85
C ARG A 260 42.44 -23.91 49.73
N ARG A 261 42.26 -25.09 49.14
CA ARG A 261 42.36 -25.15 47.70
C ARG A 261 41.37 -24.06 47.33
N PRO A 262 41.81 -22.90 46.79
CA PRO A 262 40.84 -21.98 46.23
C PRO A 262 39.95 -22.87 45.37
N PRO A 263 38.61 -22.77 45.48
CA PRO A 263 37.76 -23.53 44.59
C PRO A 263 38.40 -23.33 43.23
N ARG A 264 38.81 -24.42 42.57
CA ARG A 264 39.04 -24.32 41.14
C ARG A 264 37.68 -23.87 40.67
N LEU A 265 37.54 -22.55 40.50
CA LEU A 265 36.63 -21.98 39.55
C LEU A 265 37.07 -22.67 38.27
N HIS A 266 36.51 -23.85 38.02
CA HIS A 266 35.92 -24.05 36.73
C HIS A 266 34.96 -22.89 36.60
N VAL A 267 35.52 -21.76 36.14
CA VAL A 267 34.80 -20.88 35.24
C VAL A 267 34.35 -21.89 34.18
N VAL A 268 33.14 -22.41 34.35
CA VAL A 268 32.35 -22.83 33.22
C VAL A 268 32.23 -21.53 32.47
N ARG A 269 33.23 -21.32 31.62
CA ARG A 269 33.21 -20.27 30.65
C ARG A 269 32.08 -20.76 29.78
N ASP A 270 30.90 -20.19 30.00
CA ASP A 270 29.87 -20.17 28.98
C ASP A 270 30.48 -19.36 27.84
N ASP A 271 31.45 -19.95 27.13
CA ASP A 271 31.85 -19.48 25.83
C ASP A 271 30.57 -19.63 25.00
N PRO A 272 29.96 -18.52 24.54
CA PRO A 272 28.75 -18.59 23.74
C PRO A 272 28.99 -19.23 22.35
N GLU A 273 30.15 -19.86 22.13
CA GLU A 273 30.61 -20.38 20.85
C GLU A 273 30.26 -21.87 20.61
N ASP A 274 29.99 -22.68 21.64
CA ASP A 274 29.77 -24.14 21.46
C ASP A 274 28.30 -24.60 21.37
N GLN A 275 27.35 -23.66 21.21
CA GLN A 275 25.95 -24.00 20.83
C GLN A 275 25.67 -23.88 19.32
N GLN A 276 26.71 -23.78 18.49
CA GLN A 276 26.57 -24.06 17.06
C GLN A 276 27.00 -25.51 16.80
N THR A 277 26.13 -26.30 16.16
CA THR A 277 26.43 -27.57 15.46
C THR A 277 25.98 -28.91 16.04
N THR A 278 24.89 -29.02 16.80
CA THR A 278 24.11 -30.30 16.80
C THR A 278 22.62 -30.08 17.02
N ASP A 279 21.97 -29.40 16.09
CA ASP A 279 20.55 -29.65 15.80
C ASP A 279 20.27 -29.39 14.31
N GLU A 280 21.12 -30.01 13.49
CA GLU A 280 20.85 -30.25 12.08
C GLU A 280 20.08 -31.58 11.93
N LYS A 281 18.93 -31.74 12.58
CA LYS A 281 17.95 -32.74 12.14
C LYS A 281 16.56 -32.49 12.71
N THR A 282 15.66 -32.09 11.80
CA THR A 282 14.20 -32.21 11.97
C THR A 282 13.52 -31.04 12.68
N THR A 283 13.66 -29.83 12.14
CA THR A 283 12.48 -28.98 11.98
C THR A 283 12.56 -28.34 10.60
N ARG A 284 12.00 -29.07 9.64
CA ARG A 284 11.66 -28.57 8.31
C ARG A 284 10.82 -27.32 8.53
N ALA A 285 11.40 -26.15 8.30
CA ALA A 285 10.64 -24.91 8.20
C ALA A 285 9.46 -25.17 7.24
N PRO A 286 8.25 -24.67 7.54
CA PRO A 286 7.22 -24.60 6.53
C PRO A 286 7.82 -23.80 5.37
N ARG A 287 8.00 -24.48 4.24
CA ARG A 287 8.28 -23.87 2.96
C ARG A 287 7.25 -22.74 2.83
N PRO A 288 7.63 -21.48 2.55
CA PRO A 288 6.68 -20.55 2.00
C PRO A 288 6.32 -21.17 0.65
N ASP A 289 5.21 -21.91 0.65
CA ASP A 289 4.63 -22.44 -0.56
C ASP A 289 4.55 -21.28 -1.54
N GLY A 290 5.15 -21.53 -2.70
CA GLY A 290 4.96 -20.70 -3.85
C GLY A 290 3.47 -20.44 -3.97
N ASP A 291 3.15 -19.16 -4.06
CA ASP A 291 1.86 -18.65 -4.51
C ASP A 291 1.72 -19.14 -5.97
N ASP A 292 1.42 -20.43 -6.15
CA ASP A 292 1.01 -21.06 -7.39
C ASP A 292 -0.45 -20.66 -7.61
N ARG A 293 -0.63 -19.38 -7.93
CA ARG A 293 -1.87 -18.87 -8.49
C ARG A 293 -1.83 -19.05 -9.99
N THR A 294 -1.86 -20.31 -10.41
CA THR A 294 -2.27 -20.70 -11.75
C THR A 294 -3.46 -21.65 -11.67
N ALA A 295 -4.67 -21.10 -11.57
CA ALA A 295 -5.85 -21.64 -12.25
C ALA A 295 -7.07 -20.72 -12.09
N PRO A 296 -7.86 -20.52 -13.15
CA PRO A 296 -9.09 -19.75 -13.14
C PRO A 296 -10.28 -20.59 -12.65
N ASP A 297 -11.18 -19.95 -11.89
CA ASP A 297 -12.51 -20.47 -11.59
C ASP A 297 -13.31 -20.66 -12.90
N GLU A 298 -13.48 -21.92 -13.29
CA GLU A 298 -14.44 -22.35 -14.30
C GLU A 298 -15.82 -22.48 -13.62
N PRO A 299 -16.88 -21.82 -14.12
CA PRO A 299 -18.21 -21.92 -13.52
C PRO A 299 -18.86 -23.28 -13.84
N PRO A 300 -19.60 -23.90 -12.90
CA PRO A 300 -20.27 -25.16 -13.12
C PRO A 300 -21.37 -25.00 -14.16
N GLY A 301 -21.27 -25.81 -15.22
CA GLY A 301 -22.31 -26.01 -16.22
C GLY A 301 -23.62 -26.45 -15.56
N ALA A 302 -24.67 -25.70 -15.89
CA ALA A 302 -26.05 -26.11 -15.70
C ALA A 302 -26.35 -27.28 -16.64
N VAL A 303 -26.68 -28.42 -16.05
CA VAL A 303 -27.41 -29.49 -16.72
C VAL A 303 -28.88 -29.32 -16.34
N ALA A 304 -29.65 -28.75 -17.27
CA ALA A 304 -31.07 -29.00 -17.54
C ALA A 304 -31.50 -28.16 -18.74
#